data_AF-A0A5N7MTV1-F1
#
_entry.id   AF-A0A5N7MTV1-F1
#
_cell.length_a   1.000
_cell.length_b   1.000
_cell.length_c   1.000
_cell.angle_alpha   90.00
_cell.angle_beta   90.00
_cell.angle_gamma   90.00
#
_symmetry.space_group_name_H-M   'P 1'
#
loop_
_entity.id
_entity.type
_entity.pdbx_description
1 polymer ?
#
loop_
_entity_poly.entity_id
_entity_poly.type
_entity_poly.pdbx_seq_one_letter_code
_entity_poly.pdbx_strand_id
1 'polypeptide(L)'
;MKISPPKITLYDRCTYEQALTIISDRKLRQCEAAPNPIIAISFLDDAALVAFKFWFYEATVFQDETALVSPAETRAVEAYISENNLGSRITRTNLLAVRFYDTDDERAFEADSGFSSAIHIVCTDLE
;
A
#
# COMPACT_ATOMS: atom_id res chain seq x y z
N MET A 1 -17.93 22.81 -0.81
CA MET A 1 -16.59 22.49 -1.35
C MET A 1 -16.56 21.00 -1.64
N LYS A 2 -16.25 20.59 -2.86
CA LYS A 2 -15.83 19.21 -3.11
C LYS A 2 -14.44 19.08 -2.51
N ILE A 3 -14.32 18.39 -1.38
CA ILE A 3 -13.02 18.02 -0.83
C ILE A 3 -12.51 16.94 -1.79
N SER A 4 -11.46 17.26 -2.55
CA SER A 4 -10.79 16.23 -3.34
C SER A 4 -10.29 15.16 -2.37
N PRO A 5 -10.48 13.86 -2.68
CA PRO A 5 -9.91 12.82 -1.84
C PRO A 5 -8.39 13.00 -1.77
N PRO A 6 -7.76 12.68 -0.62
CA PRO A 6 -6.31 12.76 -0.50
C PRO A 6 -5.64 11.83 -1.51
N LYS A 7 -4.45 12.22 -1.97
CA LYS A 7 -3.58 11.33 -2.73
C LYS A 7 -3.01 10.29 -1.78
N ILE A 8 -3.09 9.01 -2.12
CA ILE A 8 -2.46 7.93 -1.36
C ILE A 8 -1.18 7.52 -2.07
N THR A 9 -0.06 7.66 -1.37
CA THR A 9 1.24 7.15 -1.84
C THR A 9 1.68 6.01 -0.94
N LEU A 10 2.04 4.88 -1.56
CA LEU A 10 2.56 3.72 -0.86
C LEU A 10 4.08 3.70 -0.90
N TYR A 11 4.71 3.56 0.26
CA TYR A 11 6.15 3.51 0.41
C TYR A 11 6.61 2.12 0.84
N ASP A 12 7.49 1.51 0.04
CA ASP A 12 8.29 0.37 0.48
C ASP A 12 9.40 0.85 1.44
N ARG A 13 9.72 0.02 2.44
CA ARG A 13 10.79 0.24 3.44
C ARG A 13 10.63 1.48 4.32
N CYS A 14 9.45 2.10 4.35
CA CYS A 14 9.12 3.14 5.32
C CYS A 14 8.24 2.51 6.42
N THR A 15 8.68 2.56 7.68
CA THR A 15 7.82 2.16 8.80
C THR A 15 6.93 3.31 9.23
N TYR A 16 5.83 2.98 9.94
CA TYR A 16 4.93 3.98 10.48
C TYR A 16 5.66 4.98 11.40
N GLU A 17 6.56 4.51 12.27
CA GLU A 17 7.33 5.36 13.18
C GLU A 17 8.30 6.29 12.43
N GLN A 18 8.92 5.79 11.36
CA GLN A 18 9.76 6.61 10.50
C GLN A 18 8.95 7.72 9.83
N ALA A 19 7.77 7.40 9.30
CA ALA A 19 6.87 8.41 8.73
C ALA A 19 6.42 9.43 9.77
N LEU A 20 6.04 9.02 10.98
CA LEU A 20 5.70 9.94 12.06
C LEU A 20 6.85 10.88 12.42
N THR A 21 8.08 10.36 12.41
CA THR A 21 9.29 11.16 12.66
C THR A 21 9.46 12.24 11.59
N ILE A 22 9.37 11.86 10.31
CA ILE A 22 9.46 12.80 9.17
C ILE A 22 8.37 13.88 9.27
N ILE A 23 7.11 13.47 9.49
CA ILE A 23 5.96 14.37 9.60
C ILE A 23 6.18 15.39 10.73
N SER A 24 6.60 14.92 11.89
CA SER A 24 6.87 15.76 13.06
C SER A 24 8.02 16.73 12.82
N ASP A 25 9.18 16.23 12.38
CA ASP A 25 10.41 17.02 12.22
C ASP A 25 10.25 18.11 11.17
N ARG A 26 9.53 17.81 10.07
CA ARG A 26 9.25 18.74 8.99
C ARG A 26 8.00 19.60 9.23
N LYS A 27 7.24 19.33 10.29
CA LYS A 27 5.99 20.02 10.64
C LYS A 27 4.94 19.96 9.51
N LEU A 28 4.84 18.80 8.85
CA LEU A 28 3.85 18.55 7.79
C LEU A 28 2.46 18.48 8.43
N ARG A 29 1.48 19.17 7.84
CA ARG A 29 0.14 19.35 8.43
C ARG A 29 -0.99 18.85 7.55
N GLN A 30 -0.69 18.53 6.31
CA GLN A 30 -1.59 18.09 5.25
C GLN A 30 -1.17 16.69 4.79
N CYS A 31 -0.71 15.86 5.72
CA CYS A 31 -0.46 14.45 5.49
C CYS A 31 -0.72 13.58 6.72
N GLU A 32 -1.01 12.30 6.50
CA GLU A 32 -1.26 11.31 7.54
C GLU A 32 -0.74 9.93 7.13
N ALA A 33 0.07 9.29 7.97
CA ALA A 33 0.49 7.92 7.77
C ALA A 33 -0.57 6.95 8.31
N ALA A 34 -0.88 5.90 7.56
CA ALA A 34 -1.77 4.84 8.01
C ALA A 34 -0.98 3.84 8.90
N PRO A 35 -1.47 3.50 10.10
CA PRO A 35 -0.74 2.61 11.02
C PRO A 35 -0.72 1.16 10.55
N ASN A 36 -1.72 0.73 9.78
CA ASN A 36 -1.81 -0.62 9.26
C ASN A 36 -1.27 -0.64 7.81
N PRO A 37 -0.33 -1.54 7.49
CA PRO A 37 0.27 -1.59 6.17
C PRO A 37 -0.71 -2.13 5.12
N ILE A 38 -0.53 -1.67 3.89
CA ILE A 38 -1.06 -2.33 2.70
C ILE A 38 -0.09 -3.46 2.33
N ILE A 39 -0.60 -4.65 2.06
CA ILE A 39 0.26 -5.76 1.64
C ILE A 39 0.29 -5.79 0.12
N ALA A 40 1.48 -5.65 -0.45
CA ALA A 40 1.74 -5.95 -1.85
C ALA A 40 2.14 -7.41 -2.00
N ILE A 41 1.43 -8.12 -2.89
CA ILE A 41 1.68 -9.51 -3.23
C ILE A 41 2.05 -9.57 -4.70
N SER A 42 3.32 -9.82 -5.01
CA SER A 42 3.79 -10.07 -6.37
C SER A 42 3.79 -11.55 -6.66
N PHE A 43 3.17 -11.96 -7.77
CA PHE A 43 3.07 -13.36 -8.17
C PHE A 43 4.24 -13.74 -9.10
N LEU A 44 4.81 -14.93 -8.90
CA LEU A 44 5.92 -15.43 -9.73
C LEU A 44 5.45 -16.18 -10.97
N ASP A 45 4.16 -16.55 -11.03
CA ASP A 45 3.54 -17.21 -12.17
C ASP A 45 2.09 -16.74 -12.39
N ASP A 46 1.70 -16.65 -13.67
CA ASP A 46 0.37 -16.17 -14.08
C ASP A 46 -0.78 -17.02 -13.54
N ALA A 47 -0.57 -18.32 -13.35
CA ALA A 47 -1.63 -19.22 -12.89
C ALA A 47 -2.03 -18.89 -11.45
N ALA A 48 -1.07 -18.59 -10.57
CA ALA A 48 -1.32 -18.13 -9.21
C ALA A 48 -2.03 -16.77 -9.19
N LEU A 49 -1.62 -15.83 -10.04
CA LEU A 49 -2.27 -14.52 -10.17
C LEU A 49 -3.74 -14.65 -10.60
N VAL A 50 -4.00 -15.46 -11.63
CA VAL A 50 -5.37 -15.70 -12.14
C VAL A 50 -6.24 -16.34 -11.06
N ALA A 51 -5.73 -17.36 -10.37
CA ALA A 51 -6.45 -18.00 -9.27
C ALA A 51 -6.77 -16.99 -8.16
N PHE A 52 -5.82 -16.14 -7.79
CA PHE A 52 -6.03 -15.12 -6.77
C PHE A 52 -7.08 -14.08 -7.18
N LYS A 53 -7.03 -13.61 -8.44
CA LYS A 53 -8.03 -12.68 -9.01
C LYS A 53 -9.44 -13.25 -8.91
N PHE A 54 -9.64 -14.53 -9.18
CA PHE A 54 -10.97 -15.16 -9.07
C PHE A 54 -11.58 -15.05 -7.67
N TRP A 55 -10.77 -15.04 -6.61
CA TRP A 55 -11.25 -14.99 -5.23
C TRP A 55 -11.35 -13.57 -4.67
N PHE A 56 -10.50 -12.65 -5.10
CA PHE A 56 -10.33 -11.33 -4.46
C PHE A 56 -10.45 -10.13 -5.40
N TYR A 57 -10.97 -10.31 -6.62
CA TYR A 57 -11.07 -9.22 -7.63
C TYR A 57 -11.71 -7.93 -7.10
N GLU A 58 -12.79 -8.04 -6.33
CA GLU A 58 -13.52 -6.87 -5.80
C GLU A 58 -12.91 -6.33 -4.50
N ALA A 59 -12.07 -7.12 -3.82
CA ALA A 59 -11.52 -6.82 -2.50
C ALA A 59 -10.08 -6.29 -2.56
N THR A 60 -9.42 -6.36 -3.72
CA THR A 60 -8.01 -6.01 -3.88
C THR A 60 -7.77 -5.20 -5.14
N VAL A 61 -6.83 -4.26 -5.08
CA VAL A 61 -6.43 -3.47 -6.24
C VAL A 61 -5.29 -4.20 -6.95
N PHE A 62 -5.43 -4.43 -8.26
CA PHE A 62 -4.38 -5.07 -9.05
C PHE A 62 -3.63 -4.05 -9.90
N GLN A 63 -2.31 -4.12 -9.85
CA GLN A 63 -1.41 -3.39 -10.71
C GLN A 63 -0.40 -4.39 -11.29
N ASP A 64 -0.50 -4.65 -12.59
CA ASP A 64 0.28 -5.67 -13.30
C ASP A 64 0.20 -7.05 -12.62
N GLU A 65 1.33 -7.58 -12.17
CA GLU A 65 1.49 -8.86 -11.47
C GLU A 65 1.43 -8.71 -9.94
N THR A 66 1.03 -7.54 -9.44
CA THR A 66 0.94 -7.24 -8.00
C THR A 66 -0.49 -7.00 -7.57
N ALA A 67 -0.91 -7.68 -6.50
CA ALA A 67 -2.13 -7.37 -5.77
C ALA A 67 -1.81 -6.50 -4.56
N LEU A 68 -2.60 -5.45 -4.36
CA LEU A 68 -2.52 -4.53 -3.23
C LEU A 68 -3.72 -4.82 -2.34
N VAL A 69 -3.43 -5.32 -1.13
CA VAL A 69 -4.41 -5.85 -0.19
C VAL A 69 -4.59 -4.86 0.94
N SER A 70 -5.83 -4.42 1.16
CA SER A 70 -6.16 -3.53 2.26
C SER A 70 -5.97 -4.23 3.62
N PRO A 71 -5.85 -3.48 4.73
CA PRO A 71 -5.68 -4.08 6.04
C PRO A 71 -6.90 -4.92 6.45
N ALA A 72 -8.10 -4.53 6.01
CA ALA A 72 -9.34 -5.26 6.27
C ALA A 72 -9.33 -6.68 5.68
N GLU A 73 -8.75 -6.85 4.49
CA GLU A 73 -8.76 -8.11 3.73
C GLU A 73 -7.55 -9.01 4.04
N THR A 74 -6.54 -8.47 4.74
CA THR A 74 -5.29 -9.16 5.09
C THR A 74 -5.55 -10.56 5.67
N ARG A 75 -6.49 -10.68 6.60
CA ARG A 75 -6.77 -11.97 7.24
C ARG A 75 -7.32 -13.02 6.26
N ALA A 76 -8.25 -12.62 5.39
CA ALA A 76 -8.87 -13.52 4.43
C ALA A 76 -7.84 -13.96 3.37
N VAL A 77 -7.04 -13.01 2.89
CA VAL A 77 -5.96 -13.27 1.93
C VAL A 77 -4.89 -14.21 2.50
N GLU A 78 -4.45 -14.00 3.74
CA GLU A 78 -3.45 -14.87 4.37
C GLU A 78 -3.97 -16.30 4.58
N ALA A 79 -5.24 -16.45 4.95
CA ALA A 79 -5.88 -17.77 5.02
C ALA A 79 -5.85 -18.47 3.66
N TYR A 80 -6.25 -17.77 2.59
CA TYR A 80 -6.22 -18.31 1.24
C TYR A 80 -4.81 -18.72 0.79
N ILE A 81 -3.80 -17.90 1.03
CA ILE A 81 -2.41 -18.21 0.67
C ILE A 81 -1.93 -19.46 1.39
N SER A 82 -2.25 -19.59 2.68
CA SER A 82 -1.89 -20.76 3.48
C SER A 82 -2.59 -22.02 2.99
N GLU A 83 -3.91 -21.96 2.77
CA GLU A 83 -4.72 -23.11 2.33
C GLU A 83 -4.31 -23.63 0.95
N ASN A 84 -3.86 -22.73 0.07
CA ASN A 84 -3.45 -23.07 -1.30
C ASN A 84 -1.93 -23.24 -1.47
N ASN A 85 -1.15 -23.21 -0.37
CA ASN A 85 0.31 -23.34 -0.38
C ASN A 85 1.02 -22.38 -1.35
N LEU A 86 0.53 -21.16 -1.49
CA LEU A 86 1.06 -20.18 -2.45
C LEU A 86 2.33 -19.46 -1.96
N GLY A 87 2.77 -19.72 -0.72
CA GLY A 87 3.87 -18.98 -0.08
C GLY A 87 5.20 -18.99 -0.84
N SER A 88 5.51 -20.04 -1.62
CA SER A 88 6.72 -20.11 -2.45
C SER A 88 6.55 -19.52 -3.85
N ARG A 89 5.34 -19.12 -4.22
CA ARG A 89 4.96 -18.58 -5.53
C ARG A 89 4.68 -17.08 -5.51
N ILE A 90 4.85 -16.45 -4.36
CA ILE A 90 4.59 -15.04 -4.15
C ILE A 90 5.76 -14.38 -3.41
N THR A 91 5.93 -13.09 -3.64
CA THR A 91 6.70 -12.21 -2.76
C THR A 91 5.74 -11.26 -2.07
N ARG A 92 5.91 -11.10 -0.75
CA ARG A 92 5.12 -10.19 0.08
C ARG A 92 5.96 -8.99 0.49
N THR A 93 5.37 -7.80 0.38
CA THR A 93 5.98 -6.55 0.84
C THR A 93 4.94 -5.75 1.62
N ASN A 94 5.30 -5.34 2.84
CA ASN A 94 4.49 -4.40 3.62
C ASN A 94 4.78 -2.99 3.11
N LEU A 95 3.74 -2.31 2.66
CA LEU A 95 3.81 -0.94 2.18
C LEU A 95 3.12 -0.02 3.18
N LEU A 96 3.79 1.08 3.53
CA LEU A 96 3.17 2.13 4.31
C LEU A 96 2.37 3.04 3.40
N ALA A 97 1.08 3.20 3.70
CA ALA A 97 0.26 4.21 3.04
C ALA A 97 0.42 5.56 3.75
N VAL A 98 0.67 6.62 2.98
CA VAL A 98 0.59 8.00 3.45
C VAL A 98 -0.41 8.75 2.60
N ARG A 99 -1.37 9.39 3.27
CA ARG A 99 -2.38 10.26 2.67
C ARG A 99 -1.81 11.67 2.60
N PHE A 100 -1.83 12.30 1.44
CA PHE A 100 -1.44 13.69 1.23
C PHE A 100 -2.63 14.51 0.73
N TYR A 101 -2.92 15.59 1.44
CA TYR A 101 -3.99 16.54 1.13
C TYR A 101 -3.49 17.73 0.30
N ASP A 102 -2.17 17.93 0.23
CA ASP A 102 -1.51 18.84 -0.69
C ASP A 102 -0.22 18.24 -1.27
N THR A 103 0.31 18.88 -2.33
CA THR A 103 1.53 18.43 -3.02
C THR A 103 2.82 18.92 -2.37
N ASP A 104 2.76 19.91 -1.48
CA ASP A 104 3.94 20.50 -0.86
C ASP A 104 4.46 19.59 0.27
N ASP A 105 3.55 19.06 1.09
CA ASP A 105 3.85 18.08 2.13
C ASP A 105 4.31 16.75 1.52
N GLU A 106 3.75 16.33 0.37
CA GLU A 106 4.25 15.16 -0.37
C GLU A 106 5.73 15.34 -0.74
N ARG A 107 6.06 16.46 -1.39
CA ARG A 107 7.45 16.73 -1.80
C ARG A 107 8.39 16.87 -0.62
N ALA A 108 7.92 17.46 0.48
CA ALA A 108 8.72 17.62 1.70
C ALA A 108 8.98 16.27 2.38
N PHE A 109 8.01 15.36 2.38
CA PHE A 109 8.14 14.00 2.88
C PHE A 109 9.12 13.19 2.02
N GLU A 110 9.02 13.32 0.69
CA GLU A 110 9.86 12.62 -0.29
C GLU A 110 11.33 13.09 -0.30
N ALA A 111 11.61 14.31 0.16
CA ALA A 111 12.96 14.86 0.18
C ALA A 111 13.91 14.20 1.20
N ASP A 112 13.38 13.56 2.25
CA ASP A 112 14.17 12.88 3.28
C ASP A 112 14.26 11.36 3.06
N SER A 113 13.44 10.86 2.17
CA SER A 113 13.18 9.44 2.08
C SER A 113 14.02 8.83 0.98
N GLY A 114 15.03 8.06 1.37
CA GLY A 114 15.70 7.09 0.50
C GLY A 114 14.79 5.92 0.08
N PHE A 115 13.47 6.11 0.05
CA PHE A 115 12.48 5.08 -0.29
C PHE A 115 12.41 4.97 -1.82
N SER A 116 12.81 3.80 -2.32
CA SER A 116 13.12 3.61 -3.75
C SER A 116 11.91 3.42 -4.66
N SER A 117 10.69 3.34 -4.13
CA SER A 117 9.52 2.98 -4.94
C SER A 117 8.24 3.54 -4.34
N ALA A 118 7.78 4.70 -4.82
CA ALA A 118 6.43 5.18 -4.55
C ALA A 118 5.46 4.48 -5.52
N ILE A 119 4.58 3.62 -5.01
CA ILE A 119 3.43 3.16 -5.78
C ILE A 119 2.32 4.19 -5.53
N HIS A 120 2.06 5.04 -6.52
CA HIS A 120 0.97 6.00 -6.45
C HIS A 120 -0.34 5.30 -6.81
N ILE A 121 -1.25 5.17 -5.84
CA ILE A 121 -2.59 4.66 -6.10
C ILE A 121 -3.54 5.85 -6.10
N VAL A 122 -4.17 6.09 -7.25
CA VAL A 122 -5.31 7.00 -7.34
C VAL A 122 -6.57 6.19 -7.01
N CYS A 123 -6.74 5.75 -5.75
CA CYS A 123 -7.97 5.06 -5.33
C CYS A 123 -8.48 5.61 -4.00
N THR A 124 -9.79 5.83 -3.98
CA THR A 124 -10.60 6.30 -2.86
C THR A 124 -11.03 5.18 -1.89
N ASP A 125 -10.71 3.92 -2.20
CA ASP A 125 -11.44 2.77 -1.63
C ASP A 125 -10.56 1.81 -0.80
N LEU A 126 -9.35 2.24 -0.38
CA LEU A 126 -8.44 1.42 0.46
C LEU A 126 -8.66 1.63 1.98
N GLU A 127 -9.90 1.87 2.41
CA GLU A 127 -10.26 2.06 3.83
C GLU A 127 -10.54 0.74 4.57
#